data_AF-D5SUN2-F1
#
_entry.id   AF-D5SUN2-F1
#
_cell.length_a   1.000
_cell.length_b   1.000
_cell.length_c   1.000
_cell.angle_alpha   90.00
_cell.angle_beta   90.00
_cell.angle_gamma   90.00
#
_symmetry.space_group_name_H-M   'P 1'
#
loop_
_entity.id
_entity.type
_entity.pdbx_description
1 polymer ?
#
loop_
_entity_poly.entity_id
_entity_poly.type
_entity_poly.pdbx_seq_one_letter_code
_entity_poly.pdbx_strand_id
1 'polypeptide(L)'
;MTEEFPIDQPAESQSTAITTTSSFRASPQPDTRLYIPNHENWQARIKADTEKIYCYSKLPGEDFFHLILNGEIYLIGETEKYCLRCALRLGIATQDRLFWQNRVLKRSSSKL
;
A
#
# COMPACT_ATOMS: atom_id res chain seq x y z
N MET A 1 78.34 -11.34 -1.44
CA MET A 1 78.06 -12.43 -2.39
C MET A 1 77.10 -13.38 -1.72
N THR A 2 75.83 -13.26 -2.07
CA THR A 2 74.67 -14.16 -1.86
C THR A 2 73.45 -13.34 -2.29
N GLU A 3 73.27 -13.11 -3.59
CA GLU A 3 72.49 -13.95 -4.54
C GLU A 3 70.98 -13.89 -4.21
N GLU A 4 70.28 -13.05 -4.96
CA GLU A 4 68.82 -12.90 -4.98
C GLU A 4 68.18 -14.16 -5.58
N PHE A 5 67.16 -14.71 -4.92
CA PHE A 5 66.33 -15.78 -5.48
C PHE A 5 65.09 -15.16 -6.13
N PRO A 6 64.81 -15.42 -7.42
CA PRO A 6 63.58 -14.96 -8.07
C PRO A 6 62.38 -15.79 -7.60
N ILE A 7 61.33 -15.10 -7.15
CA ILE A 7 60.05 -15.71 -6.80
C ILE A 7 59.27 -15.91 -8.09
N ASP A 8 59.10 -17.17 -8.50
CA ASP A 8 58.18 -17.57 -9.56
C ASP A 8 56.74 -17.15 -9.19
N GLN A 9 56.15 -16.27 -9.99
CA GLN A 9 54.72 -15.96 -9.95
C GLN A 9 53.94 -17.06 -10.66
N PRO A 10 52.98 -17.74 -10.02
CA PRO A 10 52.00 -18.50 -10.77
C PRO A 10 51.01 -17.55 -11.45
N ALA A 11 50.84 -17.72 -12.75
CA ALA A 11 49.88 -16.99 -13.57
C ALA A 11 48.44 -17.24 -13.06
N GLU A 12 47.87 -16.24 -12.39
CA GLU A 12 46.46 -16.21 -12.03
C GLU A 12 45.62 -16.17 -13.30
N SER A 13 45.04 -17.33 -13.62
CA SER A 13 44.04 -17.47 -14.68
C SER A 13 42.81 -16.68 -14.28
N GLN A 14 42.63 -15.50 -14.87
CA GLN A 14 41.44 -14.68 -14.71
C GLN A 14 40.25 -15.37 -15.38
N SER A 15 39.57 -16.23 -14.62
CA SER A 15 38.24 -16.70 -14.96
C SER A 15 37.27 -15.54 -14.83
N THR A 16 36.96 -14.91 -15.96
CA THR A 16 35.89 -13.92 -16.08
C THR A 16 34.54 -14.62 -15.93
N ALA A 17 34.16 -14.92 -14.68
CA ALA A 17 32.79 -15.22 -14.35
C ALA A 17 31.99 -13.92 -14.46
N ILE A 18 31.47 -13.66 -15.65
CA ILE A 18 30.44 -12.65 -15.90
C ILE A 18 29.23 -13.09 -15.08
N THR A 19 29.18 -12.63 -13.83
CA THR A 19 28.00 -12.77 -12.99
C THR A 19 27.00 -11.81 -13.58
N THR A 20 26.14 -12.32 -14.46
CA THR A 20 24.97 -11.60 -14.97
C THR A 20 24.00 -11.44 -13.80
N THR A 21 24.29 -10.50 -12.92
CA THR A 21 23.35 -10.01 -11.92
C THR A 21 22.27 -9.27 -12.69
N SER A 22 21.27 -10.02 -13.14
CA SER A 22 20.01 -9.49 -13.67
C SER A 22 19.54 -8.43 -12.70
N SER A 23 19.69 -7.18 -13.10
CA SER A 23 19.37 -6.02 -12.29
C SER A 23 17.86 -5.91 -12.30
N PHE A 24 17.20 -6.68 -11.43
CA PHE A 24 15.79 -6.47 -11.12
C PHE A 24 15.69 -5.11 -10.43
N ARG A 25 15.59 -4.03 -11.21
CA ARG A 25 15.13 -2.76 -10.70
C ARG A 25 13.73 -3.01 -10.17
N ALA A 26 13.60 -3.13 -8.85
CA ALA A 26 12.30 -3.17 -8.20
C ALA A 26 11.54 -1.93 -8.66
N SER A 27 10.41 -2.12 -9.32
CA SER A 27 9.49 -1.02 -9.59
C SER A 27 9.16 -0.35 -8.25
N PRO A 28 9.10 0.99 -8.19
CA PRO A 28 8.70 1.66 -6.96
C PRO A 28 7.33 1.12 -6.57
N GLN A 29 7.22 0.59 -5.35
CA GLN A 29 5.96 0.08 -4.85
C GLN A 29 4.93 1.21 -4.85
N PRO A 30 3.69 0.96 -5.32
CA PRO A 30 2.66 1.99 -5.33
C PRO A 30 2.40 2.48 -3.90
N ASP A 31 2.12 3.78 -3.76
CA ASP A 31 1.68 4.33 -2.48
C ASP A 31 0.27 3.81 -2.17
N THR A 32 0.15 2.93 -1.19
CA THR A 32 -1.11 2.27 -0.79
C THR A 32 -1.72 2.87 0.47
N ARG A 33 -1.23 4.04 0.91
CA ARG A 33 -1.76 4.72 2.09
C ARG A 33 -3.22 5.11 1.90
N LEU A 34 -3.98 4.92 2.97
CA LEU A 34 -5.37 5.34 3.09
C LEU A 34 -5.48 6.38 4.19
N TYR A 35 -6.33 7.37 3.96
CA TYR A 35 -6.64 8.45 4.88
C TYR A 35 -8.15 8.48 5.11
N ILE A 36 -8.56 8.85 6.32
CA ILE A 36 -9.97 9.02 6.69
C ILE A 36 -10.22 10.53 6.90
N PRO A 37 -10.92 11.22 5.98
CA PRO A 37 -11.16 12.66 6.10
C PRO A 37 -11.75 13.15 7.42
N ASN A 38 -12.74 12.43 7.95
CA ASN A 38 -13.46 12.74 9.18
C ASN A 38 -13.16 11.65 10.23
N HIS A 39 -11.88 11.45 10.53
CA HIS A 39 -11.36 10.30 11.29
C HIS A 39 -11.89 10.11 12.71
N GLU A 40 -12.44 11.16 13.34
CA GLU A 40 -12.82 11.19 14.76
C GLU A 40 -13.85 10.11 15.12
N ASN A 41 -14.72 9.75 14.18
CA ASN A 41 -15.80 8.79 14.38
C ASN A 41 -15.51 7.41 13.77
N TRP A 42 -14.28 7.16 13.32
CA TRP A 42 -13.93 5.93 12.61
C TRP A 42 -12.77 5.19 13.27
N GLN A 43 -12.90 3.86 13.35
CA GLN A 43 -11.83 2.97 13.78
C GLN A 43 -11.50 1.97 12.67
N ALA A 44 -10.22 1.84 12.34
CA ALA A 44 -9.74 0.73 11.52
C ALA A 44 -9.53 -0.51 12.39
N ARG A 45 -10.05 -1.66 11.94
CA ARG A 45 -9.89 -2.96 12.60
C ARG A 45 -9.48 -4.01 11.59
N ILE A 46 -8.77 -5.04 12.06
CA ILE A 46 -8.53 -6.28 11.30
C ILE A 46 -9.53 -7.30 11.81
N LYS A 47 -10.28 -7.93 10.91
CA LYS A 47 -11.22 -8.98 11.27
C LYS A 47 -10.47 -10.25 11.70
N ALA A 48 -10.74 -10.74 12.91
CA ALA A 48 -10.01 -11.87 13.49
C ALA A 48 -10.91 -12.98 14.09
N ASP A 49 -12.15 -12.68 14.44
CA ASP A 49 -13.09 -13.64 15.02
C ASP A 49 -13.75 -14.54 13.94
N THR A 50 -14.66 -15.42 14.35
CA THR A 50 -15.43 -16.29 13.44
C THR A 50 -16.81 -15.73 13.09
N GLU A 51 -17.20 -14.59 13.66
CA GLU A 51 -18.51 -13.98 13.44
C GLU A 51 -18.62 -13.45 12.00
N LYS A 52 -19.83 -13.54 11.44
CA LYS A 52 -20.10 -12.98 10.13
C LYS A 52 -20.35 -11.49 10.27
N ILE A 53 -19.45 -10.69 9.72
CA ILE A 53 -19.62 -9.24 9.62
C ILE A 53 -19.88 -8.89 8.16
N TYR A 54 -20.98 -8.18 7.91
CA TYR A 54 -21.30 -7.68 6.58
C TYR A 54 -21.04 -6.19 6.50
N CYS A 55 -20.53 -5.76 5.35
CA CYS A 55 -20.43 -4.36 4.98
C CYS A 55 -21.82 -3.73 4.90
N TYR A 56 -21.97 -2.50 5.38
CA TYR A 56 -23.25 -1.77 5.42
C TYR A 56 -23.72 -1.29 4.03
N SER A 57 -22.85 -1.32 3.02
CA SER A 57 -23.18 -0.92 1.65
C SER A 57 -22.91 -2.04 0.64
N LYS A 58 -23.72 -2.03 -0.42
CA LYS A 58 -23.59 -2.83 -1.64
C LYS A 58 -23.09 -1.94 -2.77
N LEU A 59 -22.45 -2.52 -3.78
CA LEU A 59 -22.20 -1.79 -5.02
C LEU A 59 -23.53 -1.61 -5.79
N PRO A 60 -23.65 -0.57 -6.63
CA PRO A 60 -24.77 -0.46 -7.56
C PRO A 60 -24.87 -1.73 -8.43
N GLY A 61 -26.04 -2.36 -8.43
CA GLY A 61 -26.29 -3.61 -9.17
C GLY A 61 -26.03 -4.90 -8.38
N GLU A 62 -25.51 -4.83 -7.16
CA GLU A 62 -25.40 -5.99 -6.28
C GLU A 62 -26.64 -6.14 -5.39
N ASP A 63 -27.10 -7.37 -5.25
CA ASP A 63 -28.23 -7.78 -4.40
C ASP A 63 -27.79 -8.31 -3.03
N PHE A 64 -26.48 -8.45 -2.79
CA PHE A 64 -25.90 -8.92 -1.52
C PHE A 64 -24.98 -7.88 -0.86
N PHE A 65 -24.83 -7.96 0.46
CA PHE A 65 -23.83 -7.19 1.20
C PHE A 65 -22.50 -7.93 1.21
N HIS A 66 -21.38 -7.23 1.09
CA HIS A 66 -20.06 -7.86 1.14
C HIS A 66 -19.80 -8.47 2.51
N LEU A 67 -19.44 -9.75 2.55
CA LEU A 67 -18.92 -10.38 3.76
C LEU A 67 -17.49 -9.90 4.00
N ILE A 68 -17.20 -9.37 5.18
CA ILE A 68 -15.85 -8.99 5.61
C ILE A 68 -15.14 -10.26 6.09
N LEU A 69 -14.01 -10.58 5.45
CA LEU A 69 -13.29 -11.83 5.68
C LEU A 69 -12.24 -11.71 6.79
N ASN A 70 -11.84 -12.84 7.35
CA ASN A 70 -10.75 -12.87 8.33
C ASN A 70 -9.44 -12.38 7.69
N GLY A 71 -8.71 -11.54 8.42
CA GLY A 71 -7.52 -10.83 7.94
C GLY A 71 -7.82 -9.54 7.17
N GLU A 72 -9.08 -9.24 6.86
CA GLU A 72 -9.44 -8.01 6.14
C GLU A 72 -9.45 -6.81 7.08
N ILE A 73 -8.85 -5.70 6.62
CA ILE A 73 -9.00 -4.40 7.26
C ILE A 73 -10.38 -3.85 6.91
N TYR A 74 -11.12 -3.39 7.91
CA TYR A 74 -12.41 -2.75 7.74
C TYR A 74 -12.55 -1.56 8.67
N LEU A 75 -13.48 -0.67 8.35
CA LEU A 75 -13.79 0.52 9.15
C LEU A 75 -15.05 0.30 9.98
N ILE A 76 -15.01 0.76 11.22
CA ILE A 76 -16.14 0.78 12.16
C ILE A 76 -16.46 2.23 12.47
N GLY A 77 -17.69 2.64 12.17
CA GLY A 77 -18.29 3.90 12.61
C GLY A 77 -19.14 3.70 13.86
N GLU A 78 -20.09 4.59 14.12
CA GLU A 78 -20.98 4.49 15.27
C GLU A 78 -21.94 3.29 15.16
N THR A 79 -22.61 3.14 14.01
CA THR A 79 -23.61 2.08 13.76
C THR A 79 -23.28 1.22 12.54
N GLU A 80 -22.27 1.61 11.77
CA GLU A 80 -21.97 1.08 10.45
C GLU A 80 -20.57 0.49 10.36
N LYS A 81 -20.42 -0.50 9.46
CA LYS A 81 -19.14 -1.17 9.18
C LYS A 81 -18.94 -1.23 7.68
N TYR A 82 -17.73 -0.92 7.20
CA TYR A 82 -17.41 -0.93 5.78
C TYR A 82 -16.13 -1.68 5.48
N CYS A 83 -16.16 -2.53 4.45
CA CYS A 83 -14.93 -2.98 3.80
C CYS A 83 -14.22 -1.78 3.15
N LEU A 84 -12.90 -1.84 2.99
CA LEU A 84 -12.13 -0.71 2.45
C LEU A 84 -12.55 -0.33 1.03
N ARG A 85 -13.01 -1.29 0.22
CA ARG A 85 -13.52 -1.02 -1.14
C ARG A 85 -14.74 -0.10 -1.12
N CYS A 86 -15.71 -0.38 -0.25
CA CYS A 86 -16.90 0.46 -0.11
C CYS A 86 -16.57 1.79 0.59
N ALA A 87 -15.69 1.78 1.60
CA ALA A 87 -15.24 3.01 2.25
C ALA A 87 -14.60 4.00 1.27
N LEU A 88 -13.75 3.50 0.35
CA LEU A 88 -13.15 4.32 -0.71
C LEU A 88 -14.18 4.86 -1.69
N ARG A 89 -15.10 4.00 -2.17
CA ARG A 89 -16.15 4.40 -3.11
C ARG A 89 -17.08 5.46 -2.53
N LEU A 90 -17.41 5.37 -1.24
CA LEU A 90 -18.29 6.30 -0.54
C LEU A 90 -17.56 7.57 -0.07
N GLY A 91 -16.24 7.65 -0.22
CA GLY A 91 -15.43 8.79 0.23
C GLY A 91 -15.22 8.85 1.74
N ILE A 92 -15.53 7.76 2.47
CA ILE A 92 -15.18 7.58 3.88
C ILE A 92 -13.67 7.44 4.02
N ALA A 93 -13.04 6.74 3.09
CA ALA A 93 -11.59 6.65 2.95
C ALA A 93 -11.15 7.32 1.64
N THR A 94 -9.89 7.76 1.59
CA THR A 94 -9.26 8.34 0.40
C THR A 94 -7.80 7.94 0.30
N GLN A 95 -7.26 7.93 -0.93
CA GLN A 95 -5.82 7.82 -1.20
C GLN A 95 -5.16 9.21 -1.36
N ASP A 96 -5.95 10.29 -1.34
CA ASP A 96 -5.41 11.65 -1.42
C ASP A 96 -4.71 12.05 -0.12
N ARG A 97 -3.38 11.96 -0.11
CA ARG A 97 -2.52 12.37 1.00
C ARG A 97 -2.70 13.84 1.39
N LEU A 98 -3.07 14.70 0.45
CA LEU A 98 -3.23 16.15 0.66
C LEU A 98 -4.70 16.55 0.73
N PHE A 99 -5.60 15.61 1.05
CA PHE A 99 -7.05 15.82 1.07
C PHE A 99 -7.48 17.14 1.73
N TRP A 100 -6.94 17.46 2.91
CA TRP A 100 -7.28 18.68 3.65
C TRP A 100 -6.73 19.96 3.01
N GLN A 101 -5.56 19.92 2.39
CA GLN A 101 -4.99 21.09 1.69
C GLN A 101 -5.74 21.36 0.38
N ASN A 102 -6.08 20.29 -0.37
CA ASN A 102 -6.74 20.39 -1.66
C ASN A 102 -8.17 20.94 -1.59
N ARG A 103 -8.89 20.71 -0.48
CA ARG A 103 -10.25 21.26 -0.31
C ARG A 103 -10.28 22.76 -0.01
N VAL A 104 -9.27 23.31 0.67
CA VAL A 104 -9.19 24.75 0.95
C VAL A 104 -9.05 25.55 -0.36
N LEU A 105 -8.27 25.03 -1.32
CA LEU A 105 -8.01 25.70 -2.59
C LEU A 105 -9.23 25.73 -3.54
N LYS A 106 -10.15 24.76 -3.43
CA LYS A 106 -11.35 24.65 -4.30
C LYS A 106 -12.44 25.68 -4.02
N ARG A 107 -12.27 26.58 -3.04
CA ARG A 107 -13.29 27.60 -2.67
C ARG A 107 -13.23 28.90 -3.48
N SER A 108 -12.31 29.03 -4.44
CA SER A 108 -12.01 30.31 -5.11
C SER A 108 -12.30 30.36 -6.62
N SER A 109 -13.30 29.61 -7.09
CA SER A 109 -13.72 29.71 -8.50
C SER A 109 -15.24 29.61 -8.65
N SER A 110 -15.95 30.58 -8.09
CA SER A 110 -17.25 31.01 -8.59
C SER A 110 -17.02 32.31 -9.37
N LYS A 111 -16.78 32.21 -10.68
CA LYS A 111 -16.99 33.35 -11.57
C LYS A 111 -18.49 33.48 -11.79
N LEU A 112 -19.04 34.61 -11.34
CA LEU A 112 -20.29 35.20 -11.80
C LEU A 112 -20.20 35.50 -13.31
#